data_AF-A0A3N5MAM0-F1
#
_entry.id   AF-A0A3N5MAM0-F1
#
_cell.length_a   1.000
_cell.length_b   1.000
_cell.length_c   1.000
_cell.angle_alpha   90.00
_cell.angle_beta   90.00
_cell.angle_gamma   90.00
#
_symmetry.space_group_name_H-M   'P 1'
#
loop_
_entity.id
_entity.type
_entity.pdbx_description
1 polymer ?
#
loop_
_entity_poly.entity_id
_entity_poly.type
_entity_poly.pdbx_seq_one_letter_code
_entity_poly.pdbx_strand_id
1 'polypeptide(L)'
;MPSIIDPETMNVDDLPGIWSPVQWELTEEERLHELNEQTTASLLWAVDVPEAILRLLLSETAIERAFEPPPGYDPDEQGEWDDSITTYQFRRPIKIERVERERDNLYIEYNFGDLGHWAIEIEPECVHIERI
;
A
#
# COMPACT_ATOMS: atom_id res chain seq x y z
N MET A 1 -15.86 -0.48 -13.90
CA MET A 1 -15.49 -1.35 -15.04
C MET A 1 -14.65 -2.45 -14.45
N PRO A 2 -15.00 -3.74 -14.58
CA PRO A 2 -14.17 -4.81 -14.08
C PRO A 2 -12.91 -4.91 -14.96
N SER A 3 -11.75 -4.70 -14.36
CA SER A 3 -10.45 -4.87 -15.02
C SER A 3 -9.90 -6.23 -14.63
N ILE A 4 -9.96 -7.20 -15.54
CA ILE A 4 -9.25 -8.48 -15.39
C ILE A 4 -7.76 -8.15 -15.52
N ILE A 5 -6.97 -8.39 -14.46
CA ILE A 5 -5.52 -8.21 -14.46
C ILE A 5 -4.90 -9.56 -14.81
N ASP A 6 -4.15 -9.61 -15.92
CA ASP A 6 -3.44 -10.81 -16.36
C ASP A 6 -2.19 -11.03 -15.49
N PRO A 7 -2.07 -12.16 -14.77
CA PRO A 7 -0.94 -12.43 -13.89
C PRO A 7 0.41 -12.53 -14.61
N GLU A 8 0.44 -12.85 -15.92
CA GLU A 8 1.69 -12.87 -16.71
C GLU A 8 2.22 -11.46 -17.03
N THR A 9 1.42 -10.42 -16.79
CA THR A 9 1.82 -9.01 -16.99
C THR A 9 2.31 -8.32 -15.71
N MET A 10 2.11 -8.96 -14.55
CA MET A 10 2.62 -8.47 -13.27
C MET A 10 4.11 -8.85 -13.13
N ASN A 11 4.97 -8.04 -13.73
CA ASN A 11 6.41 -8.08 -13.52
C ASN A 11 6.77 -7.61 -12.10
N VAL A 12 6.43 -8.41 -11.08
CA VAL A 12 6.74 -8.10 -9.67
C VAL A 12 8.25 -8.21 -9.40
N ASP A 13 8.96 -9.06 -10.16
CA ASP A 13 10.40 -9.34 -9.97
C ASP A 13 11.34 -8.47 -10.82
N ASP A 14 10.84 -7.81 -11.88
CA ASP A 14 11.67 -7.00 -12.80
C ASP A 14 11.64 -5.49 -12.48
N LEU A 15 10.85 -5.07 -11.48
CA LEU A 15 10.90 -3.71 -10.97
C LEU A 15 12.07 -3.62 -9.98
N PRO A 16 13.03 -2.70 -10.17
CA PRO A 16 14.09 -2.52 -9.20
C PRO A 16 13.47 -2.11 -7.86
N GLY A 17 13.82 -2.82 -6.79
CA GLY A 17 13.27 -2.66 -5.43
C GLY A 17 13.65 -1.35 -4.74
N ILE A 18 13.25 -0.22 -5.34
CA ILE A 18 13.64 1.17 -5.06
C ILE A 18 14.93 1.57 -5.79
N TRP A 19 14.78 2.23 -6.95
CA TRP A 19 15.85 2.89 -7.68
C TRP A 19 15.59 4.39 -7.74
N SER A 20 16.45 5.19 -7.11
CA SER A 20 16.90 6.46 -7.72
C SER A 20 18.15 6.98 -7.00
N PRO A 21 19.37 6.70 -7.48
CA PRO A 21 20.50 7.53 -7.10
C PRO A 21 20.22 8.91 -7.69
N VAL A 22 20.03 9.92 -6.83
CA VAL A 22 19.91 11.32 -7.25
C VAL A 22 21.17 11.66 -8.06
N GLN A 23 21.06 11.70 -9.39
CA GLN A 23 22.23 11.86 -10.27
C GLN A 23 22.65 13.32 -10.46
N TRP A 24 21.85 14.32 -10.03
CA TRP A 24 22.12 15.76 -10.19
C TRP A 24 21.57 16.62 -9.03
N GLU A 25 22.01 17.88 -8.94
CA GLU A 25 21.49 18.86 -7.97
C GLU A 25 20.01 19.17 -8.25
N LEU A 26 19.14 18.85 -7.28
CA LEU A 26 17.71 19.16 -7.33
C LEU A 26 17.43 20.49 -6.63
N THR A 27 16.44 21.22 -7.12
CA THR A 27 15.80 22.28 -6.34
C THR A 27 15.10 21.71 -5.11
N GLU A 28 14.77 22.56 -4.13
CA GLU A 28 14.06 22.10 -2.93
C GLU A 28 12.68 21.49 -3.25
N GLU A 29 11.98 22.05 -4.24
CA GLU A 29 10.68 21.56 -4.71
C GLU A 29 10.80 20.16 -5.35
N GLU A 30 11.74 19.98 -6.26
CA GLU A 30 12.01 18.68 -6.90
C GLU A 30 12.44 17.63 -5.87
N ARG A 31 13.29 18.01 -4.90
CA ARG A 31 13.70 17.12 -3.81
C ARG A 31 12.50 16.65 -2.98
N LEU A 32 11.57 17.55 -2.66
CA LEU A 32 10.37 17.18 -1.89
C LEU A 32 9.42 16.30 -2.71
N HIS A 33 9.29 16.58 -4.00
CA HIS A 33 8.49 15.77 -4.91
C HIS A 33 9.02 14.33 -5.02
N GLU A 34 10.32 14.18 -5.33
CA GLU A 34 11.00 12.88 -5.40
C GLU A 34 10.89 12.11 -4.08
N LEU A 35 11.09 12.77 -2.94
CA LEU A 35 10.94 12.14 -1.63
C LEU A 35 9.51 11.60 -1.44
N ASN A 36 8.50 12.38 -1.82
CA ASN A 36 7.10 11.99 -1.68
C ASN A 36 6.76 10.79 -2.58
N GLU A 37 7.23 10.78 -3.83
CA GLU A 37 7.03 9.68 -4.76
C GLU A 37 7.72 8.39 -4.28
N GLN A 38 8.97 8.48 -3.86
CA GLN A 38 9.73 7.34 -3.33
C GLN A 38 9.09 6.78 -2.06
N THR A 39 8.63 7.66 -1.17
CA THR A 39 7.97 7.24 0.06
C THR A 39 6.62 6.57 -0.24
N THR A 40 5.86 7.11 -1.19
CA THR A 40 4.59 6.51 -1.64
C THR A 40 4.82 5.13 -2.22
N ALA A 41 5.81 4.97 -3.09
CA ALA A 41 6.20 3.68 -3.67
C ALA A 41 6.66 2.69 -2.58
N SER A 42 7.46 3.15 -1.62
CA SER A 42 7.93 2.32 -0.50
C SER A 42 6.77 1.84 0.37
N LEU A 43 5.79 2.70 0.63
CA LEU A 43 4.62 2.34 1.43
C LEU A 43 3.69 1.36 0.70
N LEU A 44 3.50 1.54 -0.61
CA LEU A 44 2.78 0.58 -1.46
C LEU A 44 3.47 -0.79 -1.51
N TRP A 45 4.80 -0.82 -1.45
CA TRP A 45 5.57 -2.07 -1.39
C TRP A 45 5.48 -2.76 -0.03
N ALA A 46 5.29 -1.99 1.05
CA ALA A 46 5.26 -2.51 2.41
C ALA A 46 3.90 -3.14 2.81
N VAL A 47 2.82 -2.80 2.11
CA VAL A 47 1.49 -3.38 2.35
C VAL A 47 1.28 -4.67 1.57
N ASP A 48 0.19 -5.39 1.88
CA ASP A 48 -0.15 -6.57 1.09
C ASP A 48 -0.51 -6.20 -0.37
N VAL A 49 -0.25 -7.13 -1.29
CA VAL A 49 -0.51 -6.92 -2.73
C VAL A 49 -1.97 -6.54 -3.01
N PRO A 50 -2.98 -7.18 -2.39
CA PRO A 50 -4.38 -6.82 -2.64
C PRO A 50 -4.73 -5.37 -2.22
N GLU A 51 -4.25 -4.90 -1.07
CA GLU A 51 -4.41 -3.51 -0.63
C GLU A 51 -3.72 -2.55 -1.60
N ALA A 52 -2.48 -2.84 -2.00
CA ALA A 52 -1.75 -2.01 -2.96
C ALA A 52 -2.51 -1.86 -4.28
N ILE A 53 -3.04 -2.96 -4.83
CA ILE A 53 -3.86 -2.96 -6.05
C ILE A 53 -5.10 -2.10 -5.86
N LEU A 54 -5.83 -2.27 -4.75
CA LEU A 54 -7.05 -1.51 -4.49
C LEU A 54 -6.78 -0.01 -4.36
N ARG A 55 -5.72 0.37 -3.65
CA ARG A 55 -5.29 1.77 -3.53
C ARG A 55 -4.95 2.38 -4.90
N LEU A 56 -4.24 1.65 -5.74
CA LEU A 56 -3.90 2.10 -7.10
C LEU A 56 -5.15 2.29 -7.97
N LEU A 57 -6.06 1.31 -7.95
CA LEU A 57 -7.31 1.37 -8.72
C LEU A 57 -8.22 2.53 -8.30
N LEU A 58 -8.24 2.85 -7.01
CA LEU A 58 -9.04 3.94 -6.45
C LEU A 58 -8.31 5.29 -6.42
N SER A 59 -7.04 5.33 -6.85
CA SER A 59 -6.18 6.52 -6.74
C SER A 59 -6.01 7.03 -5.29
N GLU A 60 -6.01 6.12 -4.32
CA GLU A 60 -5.91 6.39 -2.87
C GLU A 60 -4.53 6.03 -2.32
N THR A 61 -3.50 6.59 -2.95
CA THR A 61 -2.08 6.39 -2.62
C THR A 61 -1.46 7.57 -1.86
N ALA A 62 -2.23 8.64 -1.63
CA ALA A 62 -1.73 9.81 -0.92
C ALA A 62 -1.24 9.44 0.48
N ILE A 63 -0.05 9.91 0.82
CA ILE A 63 0.58 9.68 2.11
C ILE A 63 0.61 10.96 2.96
N GLU A 64 0.81 10.77 4.25
CA GLU A 64 1.11 11.84 5.20
C GLU A 64 2.19 11.39 6.18
N ARG A 65 2.84 12.36 6.82
CA ARG A 65 3.82 12.07 7.88
C ARG A 65 3.09 11.63 9.14
N ALA A 66 3.57 10.54 9.73
CA ALA A 66 3.18 10.10 11.06
C ALA A 66 4.33 10.44 12.03
N PHE A 67 3.98 11.16 13.09
CA PHE A 67 4.90 11.55 14.17
C PHE A 67 4.69 10.73 15.44
N GLU A 68 3.61 9.96 15.47
CA GLU A 68 3.23 9.11 16.59
C GLU A 68 3.42 7.65 16.21
N PRO A 69 3.67 6.77 17.18
CA PRO A 69 3.72 5.34 16.93
C PRO A 69 2.38 4.82 16.37
N PRO A 70 2.40 3.73 15.59
CA PRO A 70 1.19 3.18 15.02
C PRO A 70 0.21 2.68 16.11
N PRO A 71 -1.11 2.63 15.83
CA PRO A 71 -2.08 2.07 16.76
C PRO A 71 -1.71 0.66 17.21
N GLY A 72 -1.66 0.41 18.52
CA GLY A 72 -1.29 -0.89 19.08
C GLY A 72 0.21 -1.12 19.26
N TYR A 73 1.05 -0.10 19.05
CA TYR A 73 2.45 -0.12 19.45
C TYR A 73 2.59 -0.34 20.96
N ASP A 74 3.40 -1.32 21.35
CA ASP A 74 3.70 -1.65 22.74
C ASP A 74 5.18 -1.36 23.02
N PRO A 75 5.52 -0.29 23.75
CA PRO A 75 6.90 0.06 24.05
C PRO A 75 7.64 -1.00 24.87
N ASP A 76 6.94 -1.79 25.69
CA ASP A 76 7.57 -2.80 26.53
C ASP A 76 8.02 -4.01 25.70
N GLU A 77 7.32 -4.31 24.60
CA GLU A 77 7.65 -5.41 23.69
C GLU A 77 8.52 -4.96 22.49
N GLN A 78 8.31 -3.73 22.01
CA GLN A 78 8.86 -3.23 20.75
C GLN A 78 9.98 -2.19 20.94
N GLY A 79 10.30 -1.84 22.19
CA GLY A 79 11.28 -0.82 22.55
C GLY A 79 10.68 0.58 22.64
N GLU A 80 11.47 1.56 23.11
CA GLU A 80 11.03 2.95 23.14
C GLU A 80 10.91 3.51 21.71
N TRP A 81 9.84 4.26 21.45
CA TRP A 81 9.68 4.99 20.19
C TRP A 81 10.70 6.12 20.10
N ASP A 82 11.40 6.23 18.98
CA ASP A 82 12.34 7.31 18.73
C ASP A 82 11.64 8.44 17.97
N ASP A 83 11.36 9.54 18.69
CA ASP A 83 10.69 10.73 18.17
C ASP A 83 11.46 11.43 17.03
N SER A 84 12.72 11.06 16.79
CA SER A 84 13.50 11.57 15.66
C SER A 84 13.22 10.84 14.33
N ILE A 85 12.53 9.69 14.38
CA ILE A 85 12.18 8.93 13.19
C ILE A 85 11.03 9.62 12.46
N THR A 86 11.25 9.91 11.17
CA THR A 86 10.17 10.35 10.28
C THR A 86 9.50 9.11 9.69
N THR A 87 8.24 8.87 10.05
CA THR A 87 7.44 7.80 9.46
C THR A 87 6.34 8.36 8.57
N TYR A 88 5.78 7.50 7.72
CA TYR A 88 4.73 7.85 6.78
C TYR A 88 3.65 6.80 6.79
N GLN A 89 2.41 7.25 6.57
CA GLN A 89 1.23 6.39 6.47
C GLN A 89 0.36 6.85 5.31
N PHE A 90 -0.54 5.97 4.86
CA PHE A 90 -1.56 6.38 3.91
C PHE A 90 -2.55 7.33 4.59
N ARG A 91 -2.83 8.45 3.92
CA ARG A 91 -3.74 9.47 4.42
C ARG A 91 -5.14 8.92 4.69
N ARG A 92 -5.59 8.01 3.83
CA ARG A 92 -6.86 7.29 4.02
C ARG A 92 -6.58 5.92 4.61
N PRO A 93 -7.07 5.64 5.82
CA PRO A 93 -6.96 4.31 6.40
C PRO A 93 -7.85 3.34 5.63
N ILE A 94 -7.40 2.09 5.58
CA ILE A 94 -8.18 0.96 5.11
C ILE A 94 -8.11 -0.12 6.20
N LYS A 95 -9.16 -0.92 6.33
CA LYS A 95 -9.21 -1.99 7.33
C LYS A 95 -9.66 -3.27 6.66
N ILE A 96 -8.96 -4.36 6.98
CA ILE A 96 -9.41 -5.71 6.64
C ILE A 96 -10.55 -6.07 7.59
N GLU A 97 -11.70 -6.44 7.03
CA GLU A 97 -12.87 -6.92 7.79
C GLU A 97 -12.98 -8.44 7.75
N ARG A 98 -12.59 -9.06 6.63
CA ARG A 98 -12.66 -10.51 6.46
C ARG A 98 -11.52 -11.00 5.57
N VAL A 99 -10.96 -12.16 5.91
CA VAL A 99 -10.00 -12.89 5.09
C VAL A 99 -10.36 -14.36 5.11
N GLU A 100 -10.52 -14.95 3.93
CA GLU A 100 -10.71 -16.38 3.75
C GLU A 100 -9.64 -16.90 2.80
N ARG A 101 -8.86 -17.87 3.28
CA ARG A 101 -7.76 -18.45 2.52
C ARG A 101 -7.99 -19.93 2.34
N GLU A 102 -8.21 -20.32 1.10
CA GLU A 102 -8.30 -21.70 0.67
C GLU A 102 -7.07 -22.08 -0.16
N ARG A 103 -7.05 -23.31 -0.66
CA ARG A 103 -5.90 -23.83 -1.41
C ARG A 103 -5.61 -23.01 -2.68
N ASP A 104 -6.67 -22.69 -3.41
CA ASP A 104 -6.61 -22.07 -4.74
C ASP A 104 -7.48 -20.79 -4.79
N ASN A 105 -7.86 -20.23 -3.63
CA ASN A 105 -8.67 -19.01 -3.55
C ASN A 105 -8.22 -18.17 -2.35
N LEU A 106 -8.10 -16.86 -2.54
CA LEU A 106 -7.98 -15.87 -1.48
C LEU A 106 -9.10 -14.83 -1.64
N TYR A 107 -9.95 -14.73 -0.63
CA TYR A 107 -11.00 -13.72 -0.55
C TYR A 107 -10.71 -12.74 0.59
N ILE A 108 -10.77 -11.45 0.31
CA ILE A 108 -10.53 -10.38 1.29
C ILE A 108 -11.61 -9.31 1.16
N GLU A 109 -12.21 -8.93 2.29
CA GLU A 109 -13.09 -7.77 2.41
C GLU A 109 -12.35 -6.64 3.11
N TYR A 110 -12.35 -5.46 2.47
CA TYR A 110 -11.81 -4.22 3.03
C TYR A 110 -12.91 -3.20 3.27
N ASN A 111 -12.84 -2.52 4.42
CA ASN A 111 -13.58 -1.30 4.68
C ASN A 111 -12.69 -0.09 4.42
N PHE A 112 -13.10 0.71 3.43
CA PHE A 112 -12.35 1.88 2.98
C PHE A 112 -13.06 3.20 3.35
N GLY A 113 -13.81 3.18 4.46
CA GLY A 113 -14.53 4.33 4.99
C GLY A 113 -15.54 4.88 3.98
N ASP A 114 -15.40 6.15 3.61
CA ASP A 114 -16.32 6.82 2.68
C ASP A 114 -16.35 6.19 1.27
N LEU A 115 -15.30 5.44 0.89
CA LEU A 115 -15.23 4.74 -0.40
C LEU A 115 -15.99 3.40 -0.40
N GLY A 116 -16.55 3.01 0.74
CA GLY A 116 -17.36 1.80 0.92
C GLY A 116 -16.54 0.55 1.21
N HIS A 117 -17.22 -0.59 1.13
CA HIS A 117 -16.61 -1.91 1.30
C HIS A 117 -16.23 -2.48 -0.05
N TRP A 118 -15.08 -3.16 -0.09
CA TRP A 118 -14.51 -3.71 -1.31
C TRP A 118 -14.13 -5.16 -1.07
N ALA A 119 -14.54 -6.03 -1.98
CA ALA A 119 -14.10 -7.41 -2.03
C ALA A 119 -13.02 -7.57 -3.08
N ILE A 120 -11.99 -8.34 -2.73
CA ILE A 120 -10.97 -8.85 -3.66
C ILE A 120 -10.96 -10.36 -3.55
N GLU A 121 -11.23 -11.03 -4.66
CA GLU A 121 -11.14 -12.48 -4.79
C GLU A 121 -10.05 -12.82 -5.80
N ILE A 122 -9.10 -13.64 -5.39
CA ILE A 122 -7.96 -14.07 -6.19
C ILE A 122 -8.05 -15.57 -6.37
N GLU A 123 -8.25 -15.98 -7.61
CA GLU A 123 -8.27 -17.37 -8.07
C GLU A 123 -7.04 -17.60 -9.00
N PRO A 124 -6.74 -18.85 -9.41
CA PRO A 124 -5.52 -19.12 -10.17
C PRO A 124 -5.50 -18.46 -11.55
N GLU A 125 -6.68 -18.19 -12.12
CA GLU A 125 -6.83 -17.68 -13.49
C GLU A 125 -7.35 -16.24 -13.54
N CYS A 126 -7.81 -15.68 -12.42
CA CYS A 126 -8.45 -14.36 -12.40
C CYS A 126 -8.37 -13.67 -11.04
N VAL A 127 -8.48 -12.34 -11.09
CA VAL A 127 -8.67 -11.48 -9.92
C VAL A 127 -9.97 -10.72 -10.12
N HIS A 128 -10.88 -10.85 -9.17
CA HIS A 128 -12.15 -10.13 -9.12
C HIS A 128 -12.09 -9.05 -8.04
N ILE A 129 -12.40 -7.81 -8.44
CA ILE A 129 -12.42 -6.66 -7.53
C ILE A 129 -13.77 -5.97 -7.70
N GLU A 130 -14.53 -5.89 -6.61
CA GLU A 130 -15.84 -5.27 -6.64
C GLU A 130 -16.14 -4.50 -5.34
N ARG A 131 -17.07 -3.56 -5.46
CA ARG A 131 -17.61 -2.83 -4.31
C ARG A 131 -18.85 -3.54 -3.82
N ILE A 132 -18.90 -3.85 -2.53
CA ILE A 132 -19.99 -4.59 -1.86
C ILE A 132 -20.81 -3.70 -0.92
#